data_AF-A0A7K8UNV9-F1
#
_entry.id   AF-A0A7K8UNV9-F1
#
_cell.length_a   1.000
_cell.length_b   1.000
_cell.length_c   1.000
_cell.angle_alpha   90.00
_cell.angle_beta   90.00
_cell.angle_gamma   90.00
#
_symmetry.space_group_name_H-M   'P 1'
#
loop_
_entity.id
_entity.type
_entity.pdbx_description
1 polymer ?
#
loop_
_entity_poly.entity_id
_entity_poly.type
_entity_poly.pdbx_seq_one_letter_code
_entity_poly.pdbx_strand_id
1 'polypeptide(L)'
;DPCQNGGLWTGMDCICPLNVDGAYCQFGASTINITAELENSVMMLAHVTNRNFSEDMRDTSSTAYRSFVDEFSRTMDRIYHNVSSYRGTRVLTLTRGSVVVNYKVLLHPPAGNTSLDRRAQELLEATNTAPQPQNCSHLAARVAGTPWGVGWGRGSPDWCFSSPELCRKYTPAKFKQYYYPYRTHNSLLCITNCTLNVPGSINCNSG
;
A
#
# COMPACT_ATOMS: atom_id res chain seq x y z
N ASP A 1 -23.28 -27.45 -8.20
CA ASP A 1 -22.02 -27.19 -7.49
C ASP A 1 -22.37 -26.66 -6.11
N PRO A 2 -22.05 -27.39 -5.02
CA PRO A 2 -22.34 -26.96 -3.65
C PRO A 2 -21.38 -25.86 -3.15
N CYS A 3 -20.27 -25.63 -3.83
CA CYS A 3 -19.25 -24.69 -3.38
C CYS A 3 -19.65 -23.24 -3.69
N GLN A 4 -19.37 -22.34 -2.75
CA GLN A 4 -19.64 -20.91 -2.86
C GLN A 4 -18.37 -20.13 -3.20
N ASN A 5 -18.54 -18.85 -3.54
CA ASN A 5 -17.46 -17.88 -3.72
C ASN A 5 -16.31 -18.34 -4.66
N GLY A 6 -16.65 -19.15 -5.68
CA GLY A 6 -15.69 -19.65 -6.66
C GLY A 6 -14.93 -20.91 -6.25
N GLY A 7 -15.39 -21.61 -5.20
CA GLY A 7 -14.85 -22.91 -4.80
C GLY A 7 -15.00 -23.99 -5.87
N LEU A 8 -14.04 -24.91 -5.90
CA LEU A 8 -14.02 -26.05 -6.81
C LEU A 8 -14.49 -27.31 -6.08
N TRP A 9 -15.58 -27.90 -6.55
CA TRP A 9 -16.07 -29.18 -6.03
C TRP A 9 -15.23 -30.35 -6.55
N THR A 10 -14.65 -31.13 -5.64
CA THR A 10 -13.81 -32.31 -5.97
C THR A 10 -14.62 -33.59 -6.13
N GLY A 11 -15.90 -33.59 -5.76
CA GLY A 11 -16.72 -34.80 -5.58
C GLY A 11 -16.95 -35.18 -4.12
N MET A 12 -16.13 -34.67 -3.19
CA MET A 12 -16.26 -34.93 -1.75
C MET A 12 -16.23 -33.65 -0.91
N ASP A 13 -15.45 -32.66 -1.32
CA ASP A 13 -15.20 -31.42 -0.57
C ASP A 13 -15.00 -30.23 -1.52
N CYS A 14 -15.03 -29.03 -0.94
CA CYS A 14 -14.78 -27.79 -1.67
C CYS A 14 -13.34 -27.31 -1.45
N ILE A 15 -12.61 -27.12 -2.55
CA ILE A 15 -11.32 -26.41 -2.50
C ILE A 15 -11.60 -24.92 -2.60
N CYS A 16 -11.22 -24.18 -1.55
CA CYS A 16 -11.52 -22.76 -1.43
C CYS A 16 -10.46 -21.87 -2.08
N PRO A 17 -10.86 -20.83 -2.84
CA PRO A 17 -9.98 -19.79 -3.33
C PRO A 17 -9.32 -19.01 -2.18
N LEU A 18 -8.33 -18.18 -2.54
CA LEU A 18 -7.64 -17.33 -1.57
C LEU A 18 -8.63 -16.43 -0.80
N ASN A 19 -8.40 -16.31 0.51
CA ASN A 19 -9.14 -15.44 1.44
C ASN A 19 -10.61 -15.81 1.69
N VAL A 20 -11.03 -17.02 1.32
CA VAL A 20 -12.33 -17.61 1.70
C VAL A 20 -12.12 -18.95 2.40
N ASP A 21 -13.06 -19.32 3.25
CA ASP A 21 -12.97 -20.48 4.14
C ASP A 21 -14.36 -21.10 4.39
N GLY A 22 -14.38 -22.26 5.05
CA GLY A 22 -15.55 -23.06 5.36
C GLY A 22 -15.70 -24.27 4.45
N ALA A 23 -16.47 -25.27 4.90
CA ALA A 23 -16.67 -26.53 4.17
C ALA A 23 -17.24 -26.36 2.76
N TYR A 24 -17.93 -25.23 2.50
CA TYR A 24 -18.49 -24.85 1.21
C TYR A 24 -17.91 -23.52 0.70
N CYS A 25 -16.78 -23.07 1.25
CA CYS A 25 -16.15 -21.77 0.95
C CYS A 25 -17.09 -20.58 1.17
N GLN A 26 -18.00 -20.71 2.14
CA GLN A 26 -19.10 -19.79 2.36
C GLN A 26 -18.70 -18.56 3.20
N PHE A 27 -17.54 -18.58 3.86
CA PHE A 27 -17.07 -17.52 4.75
C PHE A 27 -15.82 -16.83 4.19
N GLY A 28 -15.57 -15.59 4.65
CA GLY A 28 -14.28 -14.95 4.45
C GLY A 28 -13.27 -15.48 5.49
N ALA A 29 -12.01 -15.67 5.09
CA ALA A 29 -10.97 -16.09 6.02
C ALA A 29 -10.80 -15.05 7.14
N SER A 30 -10.86 -15.44 8.42
CA SER A 30 -10.83 -14.49 9.54
C SER A 30 -9.57 -13.61 9.57
N THR A 31 -8.46 -14.12 9.04
CA THR A 31 -7.18 -13.42 8.89
C THR A 31 -6.69 -13.50 7.45
N ILE A 32 -6.31 -12.36 6.88
CA ILE A 32 -5.63 -12.25 5.58
C ILE A 32 -4.28 -11.60 5.81
N ASN A 33 -3.20 -12.32 5.48
CA ASN A 33 -1.86 -11.77 5.61
C ASN A 33 -1.50 -10.96 4.36
N ILE A 34 -1.33 -9.64 4.53
CA ILE A 34 -0.94 -8.72 3.45
C ILE A 34 0.49 -8.21 3.62
N THR A 35 1.26 -8.83 4.52
CA THR A 35 2.63 -8.41 4.84
C THR A 35 3.50 -8.44 3.58
N ALA A 36 3.53 -9.55 2.84
CA ALA A 36 4.30 -9.67 1.59
C ALA A 36 3.93 -8.63 0.51
N GLU A 37 2.67 -8.19 0.46
CA GLU A 37 2.16 -7.19 -0.51
C GLU A 37 2.56 -5.75 -0.16
N LEU A 38 2.92 -5.52 1.12
CA LEU A 38 3.40 -4.24 1.65
C LEU A 38 4.91 -4.22 1.90
N GLU A 39 5.54 -5.38 2.00
CA GLU A 39 6.91 -5.58 2.46
C GLU A 39 7.98 -4.88 1.63
N ASN A 40 7.69 -4.61 0.35
CA ASN A 40 8.66 -4.03 -0.58
C ASN A 40 8.21 -2.69 -1.15
N SER A 41 7.20 -2.02 -0.55
CA SER A 41 6.83 -0.69 -1.03
C SER A 41 6.19 0.24 0.01
N VAL A 42 6.62 1.51 0.03
CA VAL A 42 5.99 2.60 0.77
C VAL A 42 5.13 3.43 -0.17
N MET A 43 3.92 3.79 0.23
CA MET A 43 3.08 4.72 -0.53
C MET A 43 3.40 6.16 -0.14
N MET A 44 3.57 7.02 -1.14
CA MET A 44 3.96 8.41 -0.98
C MET A 44 3.09 9.31 -1.86
N LEU A 45 2.98 10.58 -1.46
CA LEU A 45 2.29 11.61 -2.22
C LEU A 45 3.22 12.80 -2.45
N ALA A 46 3.37 13.23 -3.70
CA ALA A 46 4.16 14.41 -4.07
C ALA A 46 3.26 15.44 -4.75
N HIS A 47 3.59 16.72 -4.57
CA HIS A 47 2.94 17.86 -5.21
C HIS A 47 3.96 18.60 -6.07
N VAL A 48 3.86 18.47 -7.38
CA VAL A 48 4.79 19.10 -8.31
C VAL A 48 4.27 20.49 -8.65
N THR A 49 4.88 21.52 -8.04
CA THR A 49 4.41 22.91 -8.15
C THR A 49 4.86 23.61 -9.44
N ASN A 50 5.97 23.18 -10.05
CA ASN A 50 6.50 23.81 -11.27
C ASN A 50 5.99 23.16 -12.57
N ARG A 51 4.92 22.36 -12.53
CA ARG A 51 4.29 21.80 -13.73
C ARG A 51 2.78 21.80 -13.63
N ASN A 52 2.16 22.20 -14.74
CA ASN A 52 0.72 22.15 -14.89
C ASN A 52 0.27 20.74 -15.29
N PHE A 53 -0.86 20.33 -14.72
CA PHE A 53 -1.56 19.13 -15.14
C PHE A 53 -2.23 19.37 -16.50
N SER A 54 -1.98 18.51 -17.49
CA SER A 54 -2.76 18.47 -18.73
C SER A 54 -3.76 17.30 -18.70
N GLU A 55 -4.86 17.41 -19.44
CA GLU A 55 -5.87 16.35 -19.44
C GLU A 55 -5.36 15.02 -19.99
N ASP A 56 -4.42 15.07 -20.93
CA ASP A 56 -3.78 13.87 -21.48
C ASP A 56 -3.04 13.08 -20.39
N MET A 57 -2.63 13.73 -19.29
CA MET A 57 -2.02 13.06 -18.14
C MET A 57 -3.02 12.21 -17.33
N ARG A 58 -4.31 12.20 -17.67
CA ARG A 58 -5.27 11.20 -17.15
C ARG A 58 -5.13 9.85 -17.86
N ASP A 59 -4.67 9.85 -19.10
CA ASP A 59 -4.49 8.65 -19.90
C ASP A 59 -3.07 8.12 -19.75
N THR A 60 -2.93 6.96 -19.10
CA THR A 60 -1.63 6.30 -18.87
C THR A 60 -0.91 5.89 -20.15
N SER A 61 -1.61 5.82 -21.28
CA SER A 61 -1.03 5.52 -22.59
C SER A 61 -0.47 6.76 -23.29
N SER A 62 -0.83 7.96 -22.86
CA SER A 62 -0.46 9.22 -23.52
C SER A 62 1.02 9.55 -23.37
N THR A 63 1.56 10.26 -24.35
CA THR A 63 2.93 10.78 -24.32
C THR A 63 3.14 11.76 -23.16
N ALA A 64 2.11 12.52 -22.80
CA ALA A 64 2.15 13.48 -21.68
C ALA A 64 2.32 12.76 -20.34
N TYR A 65 1.55 11.69 -20.10
CA TYR A 65 1.68 10.88 -18.89
C TYR A 65 3.04 10.19 -18.83
N ARG A 66 3.44 9.49 -19.90
CA ARG A 66 4.70 8.71 -19.92
C ARG A 66 5.92 9.60 -19.73
N SER A 67 5.99 10.73 -20.42
CA SER A 67 7.09 11.69 -20.27
C SER A 67 7.15 12.24 -18.85
N PHE A 68 6.00 12.56 -18.25
CA PHE A 68 5.96 13.03 -16.86
C PHE A 68 6.43 11.95 -15.88
N VAL A 69 5.93 10.72 -15.99
CA VAL A 69 6.26 9.61 -15.08
C VAL A 69 7.74 9.24 -15.17
N ASP A 70 8.30 9.20 -16.37
CA ASP A 70 9.72 8.92 -16.60
C ASP A 70 10.62 9.98 -15.92
N GLU A 71 10.30 11.25 -16.11
CA GLU A 71 11.03 12.36 -15.51
C GLU A 71 10.88 12.44 -13.99
N PHE A 72 9.66 12.21 -13.49
CA PHE A 72 9.38 12.14 -12.05
C PHE A 72 10.18 11.01 -11.41
N SER A 73 10.15 9.81 -12.01
CA SER A 73 10.85 8.63 -11.47
C SER A 73 12.36 8.85 -11.38
N ARG A 74 12.99 9.39 -12.45
CA ARG A 74 14.43 9.74 -12.43
C ARG A 74 14.78 10.76 -11.36
N THR A 75 13.88 11.71 -11.09
CA THR A 75 14.07 12.69 -10.02
C THR A 75 14.01 12.02 -8.65
N MET A 76 13.05 11.12 -8.45
CA MET A 76 12.91 10.37 -7.20
C MET A 76 14.06 9.37 -6.97
N ASP A 77 14.58 8.76 -8.02
CA ASP A 77 15.77 7.89 -7.93
C ASP A 77 16.96 8.63 -7.34
N ARG A 78 17.14 9.90 -7.69
CA ARG A 78 18.20 10.75 -7.12
C ARG A 78 17.92 11.13 -5.67
N ILE A 79 16.65 11.30 -5.28
CA ILE A 79 16.29 11.62 -3.89
C ILE A 79 16.51 10.41 -2.98
N TYR A 80 16.13 9.21 -3.44
CA TYR A 80 16.22 7.98 -2.66
C TYR A 80 17.51 7.18 -2.84
N HIS A 81 18.51 7.69 -3.59
CA HIS A 81 19.74 6.96 -3.89
C HIS A 81 20.50 6.43 -2.65
N ASN A 82 20.38 7.10 -1.50
CA ASN A 82 21.03 6.71 -0.25
C ASN A 82 20.21 5.78 0.64
N VAL A 83 18.99 5.41 0.23
CA VAL A 83 18.16 4.47 0.98
C VAL A 83 18.64 3.06 0.68
N SER A 84 19.10 2.36 1.71
CA SER A 84 19.88 1.11 1.65
C SER A 84 19.20 -0.10 0.98
N SER A 85 17.91 0.01 0.65
CA SER A 85 17.14 -1.01 -0.07
C SER A 85 16.38 -0.45 -1.26
N TYR A 86 16.60 0.80 -1.69
CA TYR A 86 15.84 1.41 -2.77
C TYR A 86 15.97 0.64 -4.10
N ARG A 87 14.83 0.41 -4.75
CA ARG A 87 14.74 -0.29 -6.04
C ARG A 87 14.20 0.61 -7.15
N GLY A 88 13.35 1.58 -6.82
CA GLY A 88 12.72 2.45 -7.81
C GLY A 88 11.40 3.03 -7.32
N THR A 89 10.73 3.81 -8.16
CA THR A 89 9.36 4.27 -7.89
C THR A 89 8.34 3.73 -8.88
N ARG A 90 7.07 3.67 -8.47
CA ARG A 90 5.94 3.40 -9.35
C ARG A 90 4.82 4.41 -9.14
N VAL A 91 4.58 5.27 -10.13
CA VAL A 91 3.44 6.19 -10.14
C VAL A 91 2.15 5.38 -10.26
N LEU A 92 1.16 5.71 -9.43
CA LEU A 92 -0.17 5.11 -9.41
C LEU A 92 -1.16 6.02 -10.12
N THR A 93 -1.24 7.29 -9.72
CA THR A 93 -2.18 8.26 -10.29
C THR A 93 -1.60 9.66 -10.32
N LEU A 94 -2.08 10.46 -11.28
CA LEU A 94 -1.82 11.88 -11.40
C LEU A 94 -3.15 12.64 -11.30
N THR A 95 -3.22 13.70 -10.50
CA THR A 95 -4.44 14.51 -10.36
C THR A 95 -4.19 16.02 -10.49
N ARG A 96 -5.26 16.77 -10.78
CA ARG A 96 -5.27 18.22 -10.98
C ARG A 96 -4.96 18.99 -9.68
N GLY A 97 -4.38 20.19 -9.83
CA GLY A 97 -4.12 21.13 -8.72
C GLY A 97 -2.64 21.43 -8.49
N SER A 98 -1.88 21.77 -9.55
CA SER A 98 -0.47 21.33 -9.75
C SER A 98 -0.40 19.80 -9.79
N VAL A 99 0.60 19.19 -10.45
CA VAL A 99 0.55 17.74 -10.65
C VAL A 99 0.74 17.03 -9.30
N VAL A 100 -0.35 16.48 -8.75
CA VAL A 100 -0.30 15.63 -7.56
C VAL A 100 -0.02 14.20 -8.00
N VAL A 101 1.05 13.63 -7.47
CA VAL A 101 1.55 12.30 -7.82
C VAL A 101 1.34 11.36 -6.64
N ASN A 102 0.46 10.39 -6.79
CA ASN A 102 0.39 9.25 -5.88
C ASN A 102 1.32 8.16 -6.42
N TYR A 103 2.30 7.72 -5.63
CA TYR A 103 3.29 6.76 -6.09
C TYR A 103 3.76 5.83 -4.97
N LYS A 104 4.43 4.75 -5.36
CA LYS A 104 5.11 3.83 -4.44
C LYS A 104 6.62 4.01 -4.56
N VAL A 105 7.32 4.05 -3.44
CA VAL A 105 8.75 3.76 -3.34
C VAL A 105 8.88 2.26 -3.21
N LEU A 106 9.63 1.63 -4.11
CA LEU A 106 9.88 0.20 -4.11
C LEU A 106 11.21 -0.08 -3.44
N LEU A 107 11.24 -1.07 -2.54
CA LEU A 107 12.44 -1.57 -1.91
C LEU A 107 12.76 -2.98 -2.41
N HIS A 108 14.02 -3.37 -2.35
CA HIS A 108 14.43 -4.74 -2.59
C HIS A 108 13.87 -5.65 -1.49
N PRO A 109 13.48 -6.90 -1.84
CA PRO A 109 13.21 -7.91 -0.83
C PRO A 109 14.44 -8.04 0.07
N PRO A 110 14.27 -8.04 1.38
CA PRO A 110 15.41 -8.02 2.26
C PRO A 110 16.12 -9.38 2.24
N ALA A 111 17.45 -9.33 2.30
CA ALA A 111 18.27 -10.52 2.23
C ALA A 111 18.12 -11.39 3.49
N GLY A 112 17.70 -12.64 3.34
CA GLY A 112 17.69 -13.64 4.42
C GLY A 112 16.63 -13.42 5.52
N ASN A 113 16.90 -13.92 6.72
CA ASN A 113 16.06 -13.87 7.94
C ASN A 113 16.04 -12.47 8.59
N THR A 114 15.79 -11.45 7.77
CA THR A 114 15.77 -10.06 8.19
C THR A 114 14.63 -9.78 9.17
N SER A 115 14.94 -9.24 10.36
CA SER A 115 13.93 -8.82 11.33
C SER A 115 13.06 -7.69 10.77
N LEU A 116 11.78 -7.68 11.12
CA LEU A 116 10.87 -6.63 10.67
C LEU A 116 11.17 -5.27 11.27
N ASP A 117 11.94 -5.20 12.35
CA ASP A 117 12.47 -3.94 12.88
C ASP A 117 13.47 -3.30 11.92
N ARG A 118 14.39 -4.08 11.35
CA ARG A 118 15.32 -3.59 10.32
C ARG A 118 14.55 -3.12 9.09
N ARG A 119 13.53 -3.86 8.67
CA ARG A 119 12.64 -3.44 7.57
C ARG A 119 11.89 -2.16 7.91
N ALA A 120 11.33 -2.05 9.12
CA ALA A 120 10.61 -0.86 9.57
C ALA A 120 11.54 0.36 9.58
N GLN A 121 12.81 0.17 9.95
CA GLN A 121 13.83 1.19 9.92
C GLN A 121 14.20 1.61 8.49
N GLU A 122 14.34 0.69 7.54
CA GLU A 122 14.58 1.01 6.13
C GLU A 122 13.40 1.76 5.48
N LEU A 123 12.17 1.35 5.81
CA LEU A 123 10.94 2.05 5.41
C LEU A 123 10.89 3.45 6.03
N LEU A 124 11.31 3.59 7.30
CA LEU A 124 11.41 4.88 7.98
C LEU A 124 12.50 5.76 7.35
N GLU A 125 13.65 5.21 6.99
CA GLU A 125 14.73 5.92 6.29
C GLU A 125 14.29 6.40 4.92
N ALA A 126 13.58 5.57 4.14
CA ALA A 126 12.96 5.96 2.88
C ALA A 126 11.94 7.10 3.08
N THR A 127 11.24 7.10 4.21
CA THR A 127 10.31 8.17 4.56
C THR A 127 11.05 9.43 4.99
N ASN A 128 12.20 9.33 5.66
CA ASN A 128 12.99 10.44 6.20
C ASN A 128 13.94 11.11 5.17
N THR A 129 14.37 10.38 4.13
CA THR A 129 15.16 10.93 3.01
C THR A 129 14.31 11.74 2.05
N ALA A 130 13.00 11.48 1.99
CA ALA A 130 12.07 12.50 1.56
C ALA A 130 12.05 13.60 2.65
N PRO A 131 12.27 14.88 2.34
CA PRO A 131 12.23 15.92 3.36
C PRO A 131 10.84 15.96 3.99
N GLN A 132 10.75 15.38 5.18
CA GLN A 132 9.52 15.24 5.92
C GLN A 132 9.07 16.62 6.44
N PRO A 133 7.77 16.95 6.36
CA PRO A 133 7.08 17.39 7.55
C PRO A 133 7.04 16.20 8.51
N GLN A 134 7.74 16.31 9.63
CA GLN A 134 7.46 15.41 10.74
C GLN A 134 5.97 15.53 11.05
N ASN A 135 5.31 14.38 11.22
CA ASN A 135 3.88 14.24 11.48
C ASN A 135 2.92 14.57 10.32
N CYS A 136 2.31 13.49 9.88
CA CYS A 136 0.87 13.29 9.91
C CYS A 136 0.05 14.56 10.12
N SER A 137 -0.33 15.20 9.01
CA SER A 137 -1.10 16.44 8.89
C SER A 137 -0.24 17.71 8.88
N HIS A 138 -0.11 18.26 7.67
CA HIS A 138 0.26 19.66 7.39
C HIS A 138 1.76 20.00 7.37
N LEU A 139 2.34 20.10 6.16
CA LEU A 139 3.06 21.29 5.65
C LEU A 139 3.71 20.95 4.29
N ALA A 140 3.65 21.90 3.35
CA ALA A 140 4.32 21.80 2.05
C ALA A 140 5.82 22.06 2.19
N ALA A 141 6.65 21.03 2.22
CA ALA A 141 8.11 21.20 2.16
C ALA A 141 8.57 21.20 0.69
N ARG A 142 9.19 22.29 0.21
CA ARG A 142 9.83 22.34 -1.11
C ARG A 142 11.24 21.75 -1.03
N VAL A 143 11.57 20.80 -1.90
CA VAL A 143 12.96 20.33 -2.05
C VAL A 143 13.76 21.38 -2.84
N ALA A 144 14.57 22.17 -2.14
CA ALA A 144 15.51 23.09 -2.79
C ALA A 144 16.59 22.29 -3.53
N GLY A 145 16.83 22.60 -4.80
CA GLY A 145 17.86 21.97 -5.64
C GLY A 145 17.37 20.95 -6.67
N THR A 146 16.07 20.65 -6.74
CA THR A 146 15.50 19.87 -7.86
C THR A 146 15.02 20.81 -8.97
N PRO A 147 15.16 20.45 -10.26
CA PRO A 147 14.64 21.28 -11.36
C PRO A 147 13.12 21.51 -11.30
N TRP A 148 12.43 20.66 -10.52
CA TRP A 148 10.98 20.45 -10.53
C TRP A 148 10.23 21.19 -9.44
N GLY A 149 10.92 21.82 -8.48
CA GLY A 149 10.26 22.46 -7.33
C GLY A 149 9.23 21.52 -6.68
N VAL A 150 9.65 20.28 -6.42
CA VAL A 150 8.78 19.26 -5.82
C VAL A 150 8.45 19.71 -4.39
N GLY A 151 7.17 19.94 -4.14
CA GLY A 151 6.61 20.19 -2.82
C GLY A 151 5.98 18.92 -2.27
N TRP A 152 6.09 18.68 -0.97
CA TRP A 152 5.46 17.53 -0.32
C TRP A 152 4.13 17.96 0.28
N GLY A 153 3.00 17.63 -0.34
CA GLY A 153 1.68 18.08 0.11
C GLY A 153 1.16 17.38 1.38
N ARG A 154 0.16 17.99 2.02
CA ARG A 154 -0.66 17.37 3.10
C ARG A 154 -1.12 15.97 2.70
N GLY A 155 -0.49 14.96 3.27
CA GLY A 155 -1.00 13.61 3.42
C GLY A 155 -0.46 13.10 4.74
N SER A 156 -1.32 12.65 5.63
CA SER A 156 -0.88 12.30 6.98
C SER A 156 -0.20 10.92 6.99
N PRO A 157 1.05 10.74 7.46
CA PRO A 157 1.63 9.39 7.60
C PRO A 157 0.80 8.40 8.46
N ASP A 158 -0.02 8.89 9.41
CA ASP A 158 -0.90 8.07 10.27
C ASP A 158 -2.16 7.58 9.54
N TRP A 159 -2.46 8.13 8.36
CA TRP A 159 -3.59 7.73 7.52
C TRP A 159 -3.25 6.61 6.53
N CYS A 160 -1.96 6.26 6.42
CA CYS A 160 -1.46 5.30 5.43
C CYS A 160 -1.63 3.83 5.83
N PHE A 161 -1.92 3.55 7.11
CA PHE A 161 -2.07 2.19 7.64
C PHE A 161 -3.35 1.94 8.47
N SER A 162 -4.13 2.99 8.77
CA SER A 162 -5.34 2.92 9.61
C SER A 162 -6.65 2.93 8.82
N SER A 163 -6.60 3.09 7.50
CA SER A 163 -7.81 3.13 6.68
C SER A 163 -8.35 1.70 6.41
N PRO A 164 -9.65 1.43 6.67
CA PRO A 164 -10.32 0.19 6.24
C PRO A 164 -10.16 -0.09 4.74
N GLU A 165 -9.91 0.94 3.92
CA GLU A 165 -9.65 0.81 2.48
C GLU A 165 -8.48 -0.11 2.15
N LEU A 166 -7.47 -0.19 3.04
CA LEU A 166 -6.34 -1.09 2.84
C LEU A 166 -6.81 -2.55 2.76
N CYS A 167 -7.62 -2.98 3.72
CA CYS A 167 -8.15 -4.33 3.75
C CYS A 167 -9.24 -4.57 2.71
N ARG A 168 -10.03 -3.54 2.36
CA ARG A 168 -11.05 -3.62 1.29
C ARG A 168 -10.48 -4.00 -0.07
N LYS A 169 -9.19 -3.77 -0.33
CA LYS A 169 -8.53 -4.16 -1.58
C LYS A 169 -8.26 -5.67 -1.67
N TYR A 170 -7.90 -6.30 -0.55
CA TYR A 170 -7.44 -7.70 -0.51
C TYR A 170 -8.53 -8.66 -0.01
N THR A 171 -9.68 -8.13 0.41
CA THR A 171 -10.81 -8.90 0.94
C THR A 171 -11.84 -9.20 -0.14
N PRO A 172 -12.50 -10.38 -0.09
CA PRO A 172 -13.59 -10.68 -1.02
C PRO A 172 -14.73 -9.66 -0.88
N ALA A 173 -15.34 -9.28 -2.00
CA ALA A 173 -16.27 -8.15 -2.08
C ALA A 173 -17.41 -8.19 -1.05
N LYS A 174 -17.94 -9.39 -0.76
CA LYS A 174 -19.04 -9.60 0.19
C LYS A 174 -18.65 -9.38 1.65
N PHE A 175 -17.37 -9.43 1.98
CA PHE A 175 -16.90 -9.42 3.37
C PHE A 175 -16.11 -8.16 3.74
N LYS A 176 -15.87 -7.26 2.77
CA LYS A 176 -15.07 -6.03 2.90
C LYS A 176 -15.34 -5.19 4.16
N GLN A 177 -16.58 -5.19 4.65
CA GLN A 177 -17.00 -4.40 5.81
C GLN A 177 -16.54 -4.95 7.16
N TYR A 178 -16.17 -6.23 7.22
CA TYR A 178 -15.80 -6.90 8.47
C TYR A 178 -14.30 -6.88 8.79
N TYR A 179 -13.49 -6.43 7.83
CA TYR A 179 -12.04 -6.44 7.97
C TYR A 179 -11.49 -5.07 8.34
N TYR A 180 -10.54 -5.08 9.25
CA TYR A 180 -9.75 -3.92 9.63
C TYR A 180 -8.26 -4.30 9.73
N PRO A 181 -7.36 -3.33 9.51
CA PRO A 181 -5.93 -3.59 9.60
C PRO A 181 -5.54 -3.87 11.05
N TYR A 182 -4.69 -4.88 11.25
CA TYR A 182 -4.09 -5.22 12.53
C TYR A 182 -2.61 -5.48 12.36
N ARG A 183 -1.83 -4.73 13.14
CA ARG A 183 -0.38 -4.78 13.11
C ARG A 183 0.13 -5.64 14.25
N THR A 184 0.95 -6.62 13.92
CA THR A 184 1.80 -7.32 14.87
C THR A 184 3.23 -6.78 14.76
N HIS A 185 4.13 -7.25 15.62
CA HIS A 185 5.57 -6.95 15.53
C HIS A 185 6.14 -7.27 14.14
N ASN A 186 5.64 -8.34 13.50
CA ASN A 186 6.24 -8.93 12.31
C ASN A 186 5.30 -8.99 11.08
N SER A 187 4.08 -8.49 11.16
CA SER A 187 3.11 -8.66 10.08
C SER A 187 2.04 -7.58 10.10
N LEU A 188 1.57 -7.22 8.90
CA LEU A 188 0.30 -6.52 8.74
C LEU A 188 -0.76 -7.49 8.24
N LEU A 189 -1.80 -7.63 9.05
CA LEU A 189 -2.90 -8.53 8.82
C LEU A 189 -4.17 -7.71 8.57
N CYS A 190 -5.05 -8.23 7.73
CA CYS A 190 -6.44 -7.82 7.68
C CYS A 190 -7.23 -8.85 8.46
N ILE A 191 -7.75 -8.43 9.60
CA ILE A 191 -8.44 -9.32 10.55
C ILE A 191 -9.91 -8.93 10.66
N THR A 192 -10.72 -9.90 11.09
CA THR A 192 -12.08 -9.64 11.59
C THR A 192 -12.13 -9.82 13.11
N ASN A 193 -13.25 -9.44 13.73
CA ASN A 193 -13.52 -9.71 15.15
C ASN A 193 -13.47 -11.22 15.50
N CYS A 194 -13.54 -12.10 14.51
CA CYS A 194 -13.46 -13.55 14.69
C CYS A 194 -12.03 -14.09 14.76
N THR A 195 -11.02 -13.23 14.56
CA THR A 195 -9.62 -13.64 14.62
C THR A 195 -9.26 -14.02 16.05
N LEU A 196 -8.67 -15.21 16.23
CA LEU A 196 -8.26 -15.67 17.54
C LEU A 196 -7.02 -14.92 18.04
N ASN A 197 -6.87 -14.82 19.36
CA ASN A 197 -5.67 -14.28 20.02
C ASN A 197 -5.36 -12.80 19.73
N VAL A 198 -6.38 -12.02 19.39
CA VAL A 198 -6.29 -10.55 19.29
C VAL A 198 -7.21 -9.89 20.31
N PRO A 199 -6.85 -8.72 20.87
CA PRO A 199 -7.72 -8.03 21.82
C PRO A 199 -9.09 -7.73 21.21
N GLY A 200 -10.16 -8.08 21.95
CA GLY A 200 -11.54 -7.89 21.48
C GLY A 200 -12.07 -8.99 20.56
N SER A 201 -11.35 -10.10 20.39
CA SER A 201 -11.81 -11.24 19.60
C SER A 201 -13.09 -11.87 20.18
N ILE A 202 -14.02 -12.23 19.31
CA ILE A 202 -15.25 -12.96 19.61
C ILE A 202 -15.13 -14.36 19.00
N ASN A 203 -15.61 -15.38 19.72
CA ASN A 203 -15.70 -16.72 19.15
C ASN A 203 -16.86 -16.79 18.16
N CYS A 204 -16.54 -16.93 16.88
CA CYS A 204 -17.54 -17.01 15.81
C CYS A 204 -17.96 -18.43 15.44
N ASN A 205 -17.37 -19.47 16.07
CA ASN A 205 -17.66 -20.92 15.99
C ASN A 205 -17.73 -21.59 14.59
N SER A 206 -17.97 -20.85 13.50
CA SER A 206 -17.87 -21.22 12.09
C SER A 206 -18.16 -20.03 11.16
N GLY A 207 -18.47 -18.82 11.64
CA GLY A 207 -18.72 -17.64 10.78
C GLY A 207 -19.16 -16.43 11.56
#